data_AF-A0A7V7JK62-F1
#
_entry.id   AF-A0A7V7JK62-F1
#
_cell.length_a   1.000
_cell.length_b   1.000
_cell.length_c   1.000
_cell.angle_alpha   90.00
_cell.angle_beta   90.00
_cell.angle_gamma   90.00
#
_symmetry.space_group_name_H-M   'P 1'
#
loop_
_entity.id
_entity.type
_entity.pdbx_description
1 polymer ?
#
loop_
_entity_poly.entity_id
_entity_poly.type
_entity_poly.pdbx_seq_one_letter_code
_entity_poly.pdbx_strand_id
1 'polypeptide(L)'
;MPLDDLQKAVLAVLCRNRTPSSFFAGGSVLNRHGFRLSDDQDIFHGENVDVVDTAERDRKLLLDAGYSVELSKQFEGFIEMYVGTAELGRTKVQWVEAGSWCFFAPVPDPDFGYRLHIVDLAVNKVLAAGGRREVRDLIDLALIHRYVMPLWQALWAAPGKDEKWSPLSLVEQISKRSNLRQEDIDDVIASLVQLSAPEIGRIIFQALEEARDVFAKLPDDTAGTLSLDVDGRLISPLAADDKGHARIIRPRRGGSWPSGPNIDHMLIEGLIDRFGHDGAKLLADDTIAAFADGQTAAKDSSRKRI
;
A
#
# COMPACT_ATOMS: atom_id res chain seq x y z
N MET A 1 1.41 3.74 -17.47
CA MET A 1 0.54 3.42 -16.34
C MET A 1 1.14 2.21 -15.63
N PRO A 2 1.22 2.19 -14.29
CA PRO A 2 1.76 1.06 -13.52
C PRO A 2 0.85 -0.18 -13.50
N LEU A 3 -0.31 -0.10 -14.15
CA LEU A 3 -1.12 -1.23 -14.61
C LEU A 3 -1.01 -1.34 -16.13
N ASP A 4 -0.79 -2.57 -16.61
CA ASP A 4 -0.82 -2.86 -18.05
C ASP A 4 -2.25 -2.92 -18.59
N ASP A 5 -2.38 -3.03 -19.91
CA ASP A 5 -3.70 -3.01 -20.57
C ASP A 5 -4.53 -4.27 -20.30
N LEU A 6 -3.89 -5.44 -20.10
CA LEU A 6 -4.59 -6.65 -19.71
C LEU A 6 -5.16 -6.51 -18.30
N GLN A 7 -4.37 -6.01 -17.36
CA GLN A 7 -4.78 -5.78 -15.98
C GLN A 7 -5.97 -4.83 -15.91
N LYS A 8 -5.93 -3.70 -16.63
CA LYS A 8 -7.09 -2.78 -16.69
C LYS A 8 -8.34 -3.45 -17.24
N ALA A 9 -8.20 -4.25 -18.29
CA ALA A 9 -9.33 -4.93 -18.90
C ALA A 9 -9.93 -5.99 -17.94
N VAL A 10 -9.08 -6.75 -17.25
CA VAL A 10 -9.49 -7.71 -16.20
C VAL A 10 -10.17 -6.98 -15.04
N LEU A 11 -9.62 -5.87 -14.56
CA LEU A 11 -10.22 -5.05 -13.50
C LEU A 11 -11.62 -4.54 -13.89
N ALA A 12 -11.81 -4.08 -15.13
CA ALA A 12 -13.10 -3.60 -15.62
C ALA A 12 -14.22 -4.67 -15.62
N VAL A 13 -13.85 -5.95 -15.68
CA VAL A 13 -14.79 -7.06 -15.49
C VAL A 13 -15.06 -7.29 -14.00
N LEU A 14 -14.01 -7.40 -13.20
CA LEU A 14 -14.08 -7.80 -11.79
C LEU A 14 -14.63 -6.73 -10.85
N CYS A 15 -14.43 -5.45 -11.17
CA CYS A 15 -14.83 -4.32 -10.32
C CYS A 15 -16.33 -4.34 -9.96
N ARG A 16 -17.16 -4.89 -10.83
CA ARG A 16 -18.62 -4.97 -10.69
C ARG A 16 -19.07 -5.84 -9.51
N ASN A 17 -18.24 -6.79 -9.10
CA ASN A 17 -18.51 -7.70 -7.99
C ASN A 17 -17.84 -7.27 -6.68
N ARG A 18 -17.20 -6.08 -6.64
CA ARG A 18 -16.53 -5.59 -5.44
C ARG A 18 -17.50 -4.86 -4.52
N THR A 19 -17.25 -5.00 -3.22
CA THR A 19 -18.07 -4.47 -2.13
C THR A 19 -17.14 -4.01 -1.00
N PRO A 20 -17.65 -3.33 0.05
CA PRO A 20 -16.83 -3.03 1.23
C PRO A 20 -16.25 -4.27 1.94
N SER A 21 -16.75 -5.47 1.68
CA SER A 21 -16.21 -6.73 2.23
C SER A 21 -15.46 -7.58 1.19
N SER A 22 -15.32 -7.09 -0.04
CA SER A 22 -14.58 -7.73 -1.13
C SER A 22 -13.96 -6.65 -2.02
N PHE A 23 -12.68 -6.35 -1.83
CA PHE A 23 -12.03 -5.17 -2.40
C PHE A 23 -10.61 -5.50 -2.88
N PHE A 24 -10.13 -4.74 -3.85
CA PHE A 24 -8.75 -4.85 -4.31
C PHE A 24 -7.76 -4.31 -3.28
N ALA A 25 -6.60 -4.92 -3.20
CA ALA A 25 -5.52 -4.54 -2.29
C ALA A 25 -4.15 -4.75 -2.95
N GLY A 26 -3.10 -4.84 -2.14
CA GLY A 26 -1.80 -5.28 -2.62
C GLY A 26 -1.01 -4.22 -3.39
N GLY A 27 -0.05 -4.71 -4.17
CA GLY A 27 0.90 -3.86 -4.91
C GLY A 27 0.25 -3.02 -6.00
N SER A 28 -0.77 -3.55 -6.67
CA SER A 28 -1.46 -2.88 -7.79
C SER A 28 -2.21 -1.63 -7.36
N VAL A 29 -2.89 -1.68 -6.20
CA VAL A 29 -3.55 -0.51 -5.63
C VAL A 29 -2.52 0.48 -5.08
N LEU A 30 -1.51 0.02 -4.34
CA LEU A 30 -0.49 0.89 -3.75
C LEU A 30 0.30 1.67 -4.81
N ASN A 31 0.68 0.99 -5.89
CA ASN A 31 1.48 1.59 -6.95
C ASN A 31 0.64 2.16 -8.09
N ARG A 32 -0.70 2.27 -7.96
CA ARG A 32 -1.58 2.81 -9.02
C ARG A 32 -1.08 4.16 -9.57
N HIS A 33 -0.58 5.02 -8.70
CA HIS A 33 0.00 6.32 -9.07
C HIS A 33 1.53 6.35 -8.87
N GLY A 34 2.15 5.20 -8.62
CA GLY A 34 3.57 5.07 -8.38
C GLY A 34 4.33 4.77 -9.66
N PHE A 35 5.56 4.28 -9.47
CA PHE A 35 6.49 3.98 -10.56
C PHE A 35 6.65 2.50 -10.85
N ARG A 36 6.31 1.62 -9.90
CA ARG A 36 6.54 0.18 -10.03
C ARG A 36 5.31 -0.50 -10.63
N LEU A 37 5.53 -1.41 -11.57
CA LEU A 37 4.46 -2.24 -12.10
C LEU A 37 4.13 -3.36 -11.10
N SER A 38 2.85 -3.72 -10.99
CA SER A 38 2.42 -4.88 -10.19
C SER A 38 2.30 -6.11 -11.07
N ASP A 39 2.80 -7.25 -10.60
CA ASP A 39 2.69 -8.52 -11.34
C ASP A 39 1.35 -9.23 -11.07
N ASP A 40 0.68 -8.85 -9.99
CA ASP A 40 -0.50 -9.50 -9.48
C ASP A 40 -1.61 -8.53 -9.04
N GLN A 41 -2.82 -9.07 -9.02
CA GLN A 41 -4.02 -8.43 -8.51
C GLN A 41 -4.52 -9.19 -7.28
N ASP A 42 -4.51 -8.51 -6.13
CA ASP A 42 -4.96 -9.06 -4.86
C ASP A 42 -6.38 -8.59 -4.56
N ILE A 43 -7.27 -9.52 -4.26
CA ILE A 43 -8.66 -9.28 -3.87
C ILE A 43 -8.84 -9.83 -2.47
N PHE A 44 -9.08 -8.95 -1.51
CA PHE A 44 -9.23 -9.30 -0.10
C PHE A 44 -10.70 -9.38 0.25
N HIS A 45 -11.05 -10.41 1.01
CA HIS A 45 -12.40 -10.73 1.44
C HIS A 45 -12.48 -10.75 2.96
N GLY A 46 -13.51 -10.10 3.52
CA GLY A 46 -13.79 -10.19 4.95
C GLY A 46 -14.28 -11.59 5.35
N GLU A 47 -14.17 -11.90 6.64
CA GLU A 47 -14.53 -13.19 7.27
C GLU A 47 -15.98 -13.66 7.00
N ASN A 48 -16.87 -12.77 6.54
CA ASN A 48 -18.26 -13.07 6.22
C ASN A 48 -18.49 -13.39 4.74
N VAL A 49 -17.43 -13.45 3.93
CA VAL A 49 -17.51 -13.68 2.49
C VAL A 49 -16.97 -15.07 2.16
N ASP A 50 -17.76 -15.84 1.42
CA ASP A 50 -17.31 -17.10 0.84
C ASP A 50 -16.36 -16.80 -0.35
N VAL A 51 -15.07 -17.02 -0.11
CA VAL A 51 -14.00 -16.79 -1.10
C VAL A 51 -14.17 -17.72 -2.31
N VAL A 52 -14.61 -18.96 -2.10
CA VAL A 52 -14.79 -19.95 -3.17
C VAL A 52 -15.93 -19.53 -4.09
N ASP A 53 -17.10 -19.25 -3.51
CA ASP A 53 -18.25 -18.77 -4.28
C ASP A 53 -17.93 -17.46 -5.02
N THR A 54 -17.24 -16.53 -4.37
CA THR A 54 -16.88 -15.24 -4.99
C THR A 54 -15.91 -15.43 -6.15
N ALA A 55 -14.88 -16.27 -5.98
CA ALA A 55 -13.92 -16.56 -7.04
C ALA A 55 -14.56 -17.31 -8.23
N GLU A 56 -15.49 -18.25 -7.98
CA GLU A 56 -16.19 -18.94 -9.07
C GLU A 56 -17.15 -18.02 -9.84
N ARG A 57 -17.83 -17.09 -9.16
CA ARG A 57 -18.63 -16.04 -9.82
C ARG A 57 -17.77 -15.14 -10.68
N ASP A 58 -16.62 -14.71 -10.17
CA ASP A 58 -15.67 -13.87 -10.90
C ASP A 58 -15.06 -14.63 -12.09
N ARG A 59 -14.70 -15.90 -11.90
CA ARG A 59 -14.22 -16.80 -12.97
C ARG A 59 -15.25 -16.92 -14.09
N LYS A 60 -16.52 -17.10 -13.76
CA LYS A 60 -17.60 -17.15 -14.76
C LYS A 60 -17.69 -15.84 -15.56
N LEU A 61 -17.63 -14.68 -14.89
CA LEU A 61 -17.65 -13.40 -15.58
C LEU A 61 -16.46 -13.22 -16.54
N LEU A 62 -15.26 -13.65 -16.13
CA LEU A 62 -14.07 -13.59 -16.97
C LEU A 62 -14.20 -14.49 -18.21
N LEU A 63 -14.69 -15.71 -18.04
CA LEU A 63 -14.94 -16.63 -19.16
C LEU A 63 -16.01 -16.07 -20.11
N ASP A 64 -17.10 -15.54 -19.57
CA ASP A 64 -18.19 -14.94 -20.36
C ASP A 64 -17.72 -13.67 -21.10
N ALA A 65 -16.69 -12.98 -20.59
CA ALA A 65 -16.03 -11.84 -21.24
C ALA A 65 -14.93 -12.26 -22.25
N GLY A 66 -14.70 -13.56 -22.45
CA GLY A 66 -13.79 -14.08 -23.47
C GLY A 66 -12.34 -14.28 -23.01
N TYR A 67 -12.05 -14.16 -21.72
CA TYR A 67 -10.72 -14.45 -21.17
C TYR A 67 -10.50 -15.95 -20.99
N SER A 68 -9.26 -16.40 -21.13
CA SER A 68 -8.85 -17.69 -20.59
C SER A 68 -8.64 -17.58 -19.08
N VAL A 69 -9.08 -18.59 -18.33
CA VAL A 69 -8.92 -18.66 -16.88
C VAL A 69 -8.39 -20.03 -16.48
N GLU A 70 -7.21 -20.07 -15.87
CA GLU A 70 -6.55 -21.27 -15.39
C GLU A 70 -6.40 -21.22 -13.88
N LEU A 71 -6.99 -22.18 -13.17
CA LEU A 71 -6.79 -22.32 -11.72
C LEU A 71 -5.35 -22.74 -11.45
N SER A 72 -4.62 -21.96 -10.65
CA SER A 72 -3.24 -22.26 -10.28
C SER A 72 -3.15 -22.88 -8.88
N LYS A 73 -3.84 -22.31 -7.90
CA LYS A 73 -3.83 -22.80 -6.51
C LYS A 73 -5.18 -22.61 -5.85
N GLN A 74 -5.51 -23.52 -4.95
CA GLN A 74 -6.70 -23.44 -4.11
C GLN A 74 -6.40 -24.07 -2.74
N PHE A 75 -6.60 -23.28 -1.69
CA PHE A 75 -6.55 -23.70 -0.29
C PHE A 75 -7.73 -23.08 0.46
N GLU A 76 -7.95 -23.46 1.71
CA GLU A 76 -8.93 -22.79 2.57
C GLU A 76 -8.59 -21.30 2.67
N GLY A 77 -9.56 -20.44 2.36
CA GLY A 77 -9.39 -18.98 2.35
C GLY A 77 -8.51 -18.42 1.23
N PHE A 78 -8.08 -19.20 0.23
CA PHE A 78 -7.21 -18.69 -0.83
C PHE A 78 -7.46 -19.37 -2.19
N ILE A 79 -7.64 -18.56 -3.23
CA ILE A 79 -7.73 -19.02 -4.62
C ILE A 79 -6.83 -18.15 -5.49
N GLU A 80 -6.08 -18.78 -6.39
CA GLU A 80 -5.22 -18.12 -7.36
C GLU A 80 -5.54 -18.62 -8.76
N MET A 81 -5.74 -17.69 -9.70
CA MET A 81 -5.96 -18.00 -11.10
C MET A 81 -5.06 -17.16 -12.00
N TYR A 82 -4.65 -17.72 -13.12
CA TYR A 82 -4.12 -16.95 -14.25
C TYR A 82 -5.27 -16.59 -15.18
N VAL A 83 -5.34 -15.30 -15.55
CA VAL A 83 -6.35 -14.75 -16.44
C VAL A 83 -5.64 -14.15 -17.64
N GLY A 84 -6.05 -14.48 -18.85
CA GLY A 84 -5.31 -14.05 -20.03
C GLY A 84 -6.08 -14.02 -21.34
N THR A 85 -5.35 -13.60 -22.37
CA THR A 85 -5.74 -13.61 -23.78
C THR A 85 -4.55 -14.06 -24.61
N ALA A 86 -4.76 -14.46 -25.86
CA ALA A 86 -3.65 -14.83 -26.73
C ALA A 86 -2.77 -13.60 -27.08
N GLU A 87 -3.38 -12.42 -27.15
CA GLU A 87 -2.77 -11.17 -27.61
C GLU A 87 -2.00 -10.43 -26.52
N LEU A 88 -2.55 -10.37 -25.30
CA LEU A 88 -2.00 -9.55 -24.20
C LEU A 88 -1.29 -10.39 -23.12
N GLY A 89 -1.21 -11.71 -23.28
CA GLY A 89 -0.58 -12.60 -22.31
C GLY A 89 -1.50 -12.94 -21.13
N ARG A 90 -0.92 -13.07 -19.93
CA ARG A 90 -1.64 -13.47 -18.72
C ARG A 90 -1.24 -12.63 -17.51
N THR A 91 -2.19 -12.42 -16.61
CA THR A 91 -1.98 -11.82 -15.30
C THR A 91 -2.49 -12.76 -14.19
N LYS A 92 -1.95 -12.62 -12.99
CA LYS A 92 -2.31 -13.44 -11.83
C LYS A 92 -3.31 -12.68 -10.97
N VAL A 93 -4.42 -13.34 -10.62
CA VAL A 93 -5.44 -12.80 -9.72
C VAL A 93 -5.57 -13.72 -8.51
N GLN A 94 -5.55 -13.14 -7.32
CA GLN A 94 -5.65 -13.84 -6.05
C GLN A 94 -6.87 -13.38 -5.27
N TRP A 95 -7.72 -14.32 -4.87
CA TRP A 95 -8.84 -14.11 -3.94
C TRP A 95 -8.41 -14.65 -2.59
N VAL A 96 -8.36 -13.77 -1.60
CA VAL A 96 -7.75 -14.04 -0.30
C VAL A 96 -8.74 -13.69 0.81
N GLU A 97 -9.05 -14.65 1.66
CA GLU A 97 -9.64 -14.38 2.96
C GLU A 97 -8.61 -13.59 3.77
N ALA A 98 -8.93 -12.34 4.02
CA ALA A 98 -8.06 -11.43 4.76
C ALA A 98 -8.85 -10.84 5.92
N GLY A 99 -8.16 -10.59 7.03
CA GLY A 99 -8.78 -9.91 8.16
C GLY A 99 -9.42 -8.59 7.71
N SER A 100 -10.70 -8.39 8.04
CA SER A 100 -11.44 -7.15 7.71
C SER A 100 -11.08 -5.98 8.63
N TRP A 101 -10.07 -6.15 9.47
CA TRP A 101 -9.57 -5.16 10.42
C TRP A 101 -8.87 -4.03 9.66
N CYS A 102 -9.56 -2.91 9.52
CA CYS A 102 -9.04 -1.73 8.83
C CYS A 102 -9.13 -0.51 9.73
N PHE A 103 -8.24 0.45 9.55
CA PHE A 103 -8.35 1.77 10.17
C PHE A 103 -9.41 2.59 9.44
N PHE A 104 -9.39 2.55 8.12
CA PHE A 104 -10.34 3.26 7.26
C PHE A 104 -11.28 2.27 6.57
N ALA A 105 -12.50 2.71 6.29
CA ALA A 105 -13.41 1.92 5.46
C ALA A 105 -12.83 1.71 4.06
N PRO A 106 -13.03 0.55 3.41
CA PRO A 106 -12.66 0.36 2.00
C PRO A 106 -13.28 1.43 1.11
N VAL A 107 -12.52 1.87 0.11
CA VAL A 107 -12.81 3.06 -0.70
C VAL A 107 -13.51 2.63 -1.99
N PRO A 108 -14.70 3.17 -2.32
CA PRO A 108 -15.28 3.02 -3.65
C PRO A 108 -14.35 3.62 -4.71
N ASP A 109 -14.12 2.89 -5.80
CA ASP A 109 -13.17 3.28 -6.83
C ASP A 109 -13.72 2.93 -8.23
N PRO A 110 -13.64 3.83 -9.23
CA PRO A 110 -14.18 3.55 -10.56
C PRO A 110 -13.53 2.36 -11.27
N ASP A 111 -12.24 2.12 -11.05
CA ASP A 111 -11.47 1.10 -11.78
C ASP A 111 -11.43 -0.20 -11.00
N PHE A 112 -11.36 -0.12 -9.67
CA PHE A 112 -11.32 -1.28 -8.78
C PHE A 112 -12.70 -1.67 -8.25
N GLY A 113 -13.73 -0.85 -8.39
CA GLY A 113 -15.03 -1.02 -7.74
C GLY A 113 -14.97 -0.68 -6.25
N TYR A 114 -14.19 -1.45 -5.50
CA TYR A 114 -13.72 -1.11 -4.15
C TYR A 114 -12.26 -1.49 -3.99
N ARG A 115 -11.53 -0.67 -3.23
CA ARG A 115 -10.13 -0.92 -2.87
C ARG A 115 -9.85 -0.67 -1.40
N LEU A 116 -8.77 -1.24 -0.89
CA LEU A 116 -8.26 -0.92 0.43
C LEU A 116 -7.75 0.53 0.48
N HIS A 117 -7.95 1.20 1.61
CA HIS A 117 -7.46 2.56 1.83
C HIS A 117 -5.93 2.60 1.85
N ILE A 118 -5.32 3.70 1.38
CA ILE A 118 -3.86 3.78 1.22
C ILE A 118 -3.10 3.60 2.54
N VAL A 119 -3.66 4.08 3.65
CA VAL A 119 -3.08 3.89 4.99
C VAL A 119 -3.08 2.42 5.39
N ASP A 120 -4.18 1.71 5.14
CA ASP A 120 -4.26 0.29 5.45
C ASP A 120 -3.34 -0.55 4.56
N LEU A 121 -3.10 -0.14 3.31
CA LEU A 121 -2.07 -0.71 2.45
C LEU A 121 -0.66 -0.48 3.02
N ALA A 122 -0.36 0.73 3.50
CA ALA A 122 0.92 1.04 4.11
C ALA A 122 1.20 0.20 5.36
N VAL A 123 0.21 0.04 6.24
CA VAL A 123 0.32 -0.82 7.42
C VAL A 123 0.49 -2.29 7.03
N ASN A 124 -0.28 -2.79 6.06
CA ASN A 124 -0.14 -4.15 5.56
C ASN A 124 1.26 -4.40 4.96
N LYS A 125 1.85 -3.40 4.30
CA LYS A 125 3.20 -3.50 3.73
C LYS A 125 4.29 -3.59 4.80
N VAL A 126 4.16 -2.82 5.88
CA VAL A 126 5.05 -2.94 7.03
C VAL A 126 4.96 -4.34 7.67
N LEU A 127 3.75 -4.86 7.87
CA LEU A 127 3.54 -6.21 8.39
C LEU A 127 4.17 -7.27 7.47
N ALA A 128 3.97 -7.16 6.16
CA ALA A 128 4.58 -8.04 5.18
C ALA A 128 6.13 -7.97 5.24
N ALA A 129 6.71 -6.77 5.23
CA ALA A 129 8.17 -6.59 5.31
C ALA A 129 8.77 -7.09 6.64
N GLY A 130 7.99 -7.04 7.73
CA GLY A 130 8.37 -7.62 9.02
C GLY A 130 8.36 -9.16 9.02
N GLY A 131 7.41 -9.76 8.31
CA GLY A 131 7.21 -11.21 8.25
C GLY A 131 8.05 -11.96 7.21
N ARG A 132 8.45 -11.31 6.12
CA ARG A 132 9.20 -11.93 5.02
C ARG A 132 10.25 -10.99 4.42
N ARG A 133 11.14 -11.54 3.57
CA ARG A 133 12.10 -10.75 2.78
C ARG A 133 11.70 -10.80 1.31
N GLU A 134 11.12 -9.71 0.82
CA GLU A 134 10.84 -9.50 -0.60
C GLU A 134 11.33 -8.11 -1.01
N VAL A 135 12.06 -8.04 -2.12
CA VAL A 135 12.65 -6.78 -2.60
C VAL A 135 11.57 -5.72 -2.85
N ARG A 136 10.44 -6.14 -3.42
CA ARG A 136 9.29 -5.26 -3.68
C ARG A 136 8.73 -4.61 -2.43
N ASP A 137 8.76 -5.29 -1.28
CA ASP A 137 8.23 -4.72 -0.04
C ASP A 137 9.14 -3.59 0.45
N LEU A 138 10.48 -3.70 0.35
CA LEU A 138 11.40 -2.60 0.71
C LEU A 138 11.24 -1.37 -0.18
N ILE A 139 11.01 -1.58 -1.48
CA ILE A 139 10.78 -0.50 -2.44
C ILE A 139 9.44 0.18 -2.17
N ASP A 140 8.39 -0.60 -1.92
CA ASP A 140 7.08 -0.10 -1.54
C ASP A 140 7.16 0.69 -0.22
N LEU A 141 7.95 0.25 0.78
CA LEU A 141 8.17 1.02 2.02
C LEU A 141 8.87 2.36 1.77
N ALA A 142 9.84 2.41 0.84
CA ALA A 142 10.52 3.65 0.49
C ALA A 142 9.57 4.64 -0.23
N LEU A 143 8.71 4.13 -1.13
CA LEU A 143 7.63 4.90 -1.75
C LEU A 143 6.68 5.47 -0.70
N ILE A 144 6.19 4.62 0.21
CA ILE A 144 5.27 5.01 1.30
C ILE A 144 5.89 6.13 2.12
N HIS A 145 7.12 5.95 2.61
CA HIS A 145 7.78 6.91 3.47
C HIS A 145 7.95 8.28 2.80
N ARG A 146 8.24 8.28 1.50
CA ARG A 146 8.53 9.51 0.74
C ARG A 146 7.27 10.27 0.32
N TYR A 147 6.20 9.57 -0.03
CA TYR A 147 5.10 10.19 -0.78
C TYR A 147 3.70 9.94 -0.20
N VAL A 148 3.57 9.05 0.80
CA VAL A 148 2.28 8.69 1.39
C VAL A 148 2.20 9.11 2.85
N MET A 149 3.07 8.55 3.69
CA MET A 149 3.09 8.82 5.12
C MET A 149 4.44 8.44 5.75
N PRO A 150 4.86 9.10 6.85
CA PRO A 150 6.04 8.69 7.59
C PRO A 150 5.97 7.21 8.00
N LEU A 151 7.05 6.45 7.78
CA LEU A 151 7.03 5.01 7.97
C LEU A 151 6.78 4.62 9.43
N TRP A 152 7.24 5.47 10.37
CA TRP A 152 7.03 5.26 11.80
C TRP A 152 5.54 5.20 12.16
N GLN A 153 4.65 5.93 11.47
CA GLN A 153 3.21 5.88 11.74
C GLN A 153 2.62 4.52 11.36
N ALA A 154 3.03 3.98 10.22
CA ALA A 154 2.57 2.66 9.77
C ALA A 154 3.10 1.55 10.69
N LEU A 155 4.37 1.64 11.11
CA LEU A 155 4.97 0.76 12.11
C LEU A 155 4.29 0.84 13.48
N TRP A 156 3.93 2.04 13.93
CA TRP A 156 3.22 2.25 15.18
C TRP A 156 1.80 1.67 15.16
N ALA A 157 1.12 1.75 14.02
CA ALA A 157 -0.24 1.27 13.81
C ALA A 157 -0.33 -0.26 13.60
N ALA A 158 0.73 -0.89 13.08
CA ALA A 158 0.76 -2.30 12.72
C ALA A 158 0.29 -3.29 13.82
N PRO A 159 0.67 -3.15 15.10
CA PRO A 159 0.18 -4.02 16.19
C PRO A 159 -1.34 -4.04 16.34
N GLY A 160 -2.03 -2.99 15.90
CA GLY A 160 -3.50 -2.95 15.94
C GLY A 160 -4.13 -3.95 14.97
N LYS A 161 -3.43 -4.33 13.90
CA LYS A 161 -3.90 -5.30 12.90
C LYS A 161 -3.35 -6.70 13.14
N ASP A 162 -2.17 -6.82 13.77
CA ASP A 162 -1.57 -8.09 14.17
C ASP A 162 -0.80 -7.94 15.50
N GLU A 163 -1.43 -8.37 16.58
CA GLU A 163 -0.92 -8.25 17.96
C GLU A 163 0.36 -9.07 18.22
N LYS A 164 0.76 -9.96 17.30
CA LYS A 164 2.03 -10.70 17.39
C LYS A 164 3.24 -9.78 17.26
N TRP A 165 3.04 -8.59 16.71
CA TRP A 165 4.08 -7.60 16.48
C TRP A 165 4.02 -6.47 17.50
N SER A 166 5.19 -6.04 17.96
CA SER A 166 5.37 -4.70 18.53
C SER A 166 6.00 -3.76 17.48
N PRO A 167 5.83 -2.43 17.59
CA PRO A 167 6.43 -1.49 16.63
C PRO A 167 7.94 -1.66 16.52
N LEU A 168 8.63 -1.82 17.67
CA LEU A 168 10.08 -2.03 17.69
C LEU A 168 10.48 -3.39 17.09
N SER A 169 9.71 -4.46 17.33
CA SER A 169 10.02 -5.76 16.72
C SER A 169 9.97 -5.72 15.19
N LEU A 170 9.03 -4.95 14.61
CA LEU A 170 8.94 -4.74 13.17
C LEU A 170 10.14 -3.95 12.65
N VAL A 171 10.53 -2.88 13.35
CA VAL A 171 11.75 -2.10 13.02
C VAL A 171 12.97 -3.02 12.96
N GLU A 172 13.17 -3.86 13.97
CA GLU A 172 14.31 -4.77 14.03
C GLU A 172 14.26 -5.86 12.95
N GLN A 173 13.07 -6.41 12.68
CA GLN A 173 12.88 -7.39 11.62
C GLN A 173 13.13 -6.83 10.22
N ILE A 174 12.64 -5.63 9.93
CA ILE A 174 12.85 -4.96 8.64
C ILE A 174 14.32 -4.57 8.49
N SER A 175 14.92 -4.00 9.55
CA SER A 175 16.35 -3.62 9.54
C SER A 175 17.28 -4.81 9.27
N LYS A 176 16.96 -6.00 9.77
CA LYS A 176 17.74 -7.22 9.48
C LYS A 176 17.61 -7.69 8.05
N ARG A 177 16.50 -7.37 7.38
CA ARG A 177 16.18 -7.81 6.02
C ARG A 177 16.42 -6.74 4.96
N SER A 178 16.77 -5.52 5.34
CA SER A 178 16.94 -4.37 4.45
C SER A 178 18.27 -4.34 3.69
N ASN A 179 19.11 -5.38 3.80
CA ASN A 179 20.29 -5.51 2.95
C ASN A 179 19.86 -5.78 1.51
N LEU A 180 20.06 -4.77 0.67
CA LEU A 180 19.59 -4.71 -0.71
C LEU A 180 20.79 -4.45 -1.64
N ARG A 181 21.00 -5.33 -2.61
CA ARG A 181 21.98 -5.15 -3.68
C ARG A 181 21.29 -4.66 -4.93
N GLN A 182 22.03 -4.02 -5.84
CA GLN A 182 21.46 -3.51 -7.08
C GLN A 182 20.87 -4.64 -7.94
N GLU A 183 21.57 -5.79 -8.01
CA GLU A 183 21.08 -6.99 -8.72
C GLU A 183 19.72 -7.47 -8.20
N ASP A 184 19.47 -7.36 -6.89
CA ASP A 184 18.19 -7.78 -6.30
C ASP A 184 17.02 -6.92 -6.83
N ILE A 185 17.29 -5.67 -7.23
CA ILE A 185 16.30 -4.76 -7.85
C ILE A 185 16.16 -5.08 -9.34
N ASP A 186 17.28 -5.07 -10.05
CA ASP A 186 17.31 -5.16 -11.51
C ASP A 186 16.66 -6.46 -12.02
N ASP A 187 16.79 -7.56 -11.27
CA ASP A 187 16.26 -8.87 -11.65
C ASP A 187 14.75 -9.02 -11.38
N VAL A 188 14.20 -8.28 -10.41
CA VAL A 188 12.86 -8.55 -9.84
C VAL A 188 11.87 -7.43 -10.13
N ILE A 189 12.35 -6.21 -10.35
CA ILE A 189 11.51 -5.02 -10.26
C ILE A 189 11.29 -4.38 -11.63
N ALA A 190 10.09 -4.57 -12.16
CA ALA A 190 9.60 -3.76 -13.27
C ALA A 190 9.27 -2.34 -12.78
N SER A 191 10.07 -1.35 -13.18
CA SER A 191 9.97 0.04 -12.74
C SER A 191 10.03 1.02 -13.91
N LEU A 192 9.23 2.09 -13.82
CA LEU A 192 9.22 3.22 -14.75
C LEU A 192 10.22 4.33 -14.34
N VAL A 193 10.92 4.17 -13.22
CA VAL A 193 12.00 5.06 -12.76
C VAL A 193 13.28 4.29 -12.51
N GLN A 194 14.42 4.98 -12.54
CA GLN A 194 15.70 4.40 -12.12
C GLN A 194 15.72 4.23 -10.61
N LEU A 195 15.96 2.99 -10.18
CA LEU A 195 16.05 2.61 -8.78
C LEU A 195 17.52 2.36 -8.41
N SER A 196 17.92 2.90 -7.26
CA SER A 196 19.26 2.75 -6.71
C SER A 196 19.17 2.04 -5.36
N ALA A 197 19.77 0.84 -5.26
CA ALA A 197 19.79 0.09 -4.01
C ALA A 197 20.43 0.88 -2.84
N PRO A 198 21.57 1.59 -3.02
CA PRO A 198 22.11 2.46 -1.98
C PRO A 198 21.13 3.56 -1.53
N GLU A 199 20.36 4.12 -2.45
CA GLU A 199 19.37 5.15 -2.14
C GLU A 199 18.18 4.59 -1.36
N ILE A 200 17.57 3.51 -1.86
CA ILE A 200 16.46 2.84 -1.16
C ILE A 200 16.91 2.40 0.23
N GLY A 201 18.09 1.79 0.35
CA GLY A 201 18.67 1.39 1.62
C GLY A 201 18.84 2.56 2.59
N ARG A 202 19.35 3.71 2.11
CA ARG A 202 19.47 4.93 2.92
C ARG A 202 18.11 5.46 3.38
N ILE A 203 17.11 5.48 2.51
CA ILE A 203 15.76 5.95 2.84
C ILE A 203 15.15 5.09 3.94
N ILE A 204 15.21 3.76 3.77
CA ILE A 204 14.68 2.83 4.77
C ILE A 204 15.45 2.97 6.09
N PHE A 205 16.78 3.00 6.05
CA PHE A 205 17.58 3.20 7.26
C PHE A 205 17.18 4.47 8.03
N GLN A 206 17.09 5.60 7.34
CA GLN A 206 16.69 6.88 7.95
C GLN A 206 15.28 6.81 8.54
N ALA A 207 14.33 6.19 7.84
CA ALA A 207 12.96 6.02 8.31
C ALA A 207 12.87 5.14 9.56
N LEU A 208 13.70 4.10 9.65
CA LEU A 208 13.75 3.19 10.80
C LEU A 208 14.45 3.83 12.01
N GLU A 209 15.48 4.67 11.81
CA GLU A 209 16.07 5.47 12.88
C GLU A 209 15.09 6.52 13.41
N GLU A 210 14.39 7.23 12.51
CA GLU A 210 13.31 8.15 12.90
C GLU A 210 12.23 7.43 13.72
N ALA A 211 11.84 6.22 13.30
CA ALA A 211 10.88 5.42 14.04
C ALA A 211 11.35 5.12 15.47
N ARG A 212 12.61 4.73 15.67
CA ARG A 212 13.16 4.50 17.02
C ARG A 212 13.12 5.77 17.88
N ASP A 213 13.50 6.90 17.31
CA ASP A 213 13.50 8.19 18.01
C ASP A 213 12.09 8.67 18.40
N VAL A 214 11.09 8.39 17.55
CA VAL A 214 9.68 8.74 17.82
C VAL A 214 9.08 7.80 18.84
N PHE A 215 9.32 6.48 18.72
CA PHE A 215 8.74 5.48 19.61
C PHE A 215 9.17 5.68 21.05
N ALA A 216 10.41 6.11 21.29
CA ALA A 216 10.91 6.44 22.63
C ALA A 216 10.15 7.59 23.33
N LYS A 217 9.32 8.35 22.60
CA LYS A 217 8.56 9.51 23.10
C LYS A 217 7.06 9.25 23.16
N LEU A 218 6.57 8.20 22.49
CA LEU A 218 5.14 7.87 22.45
C LEU A 218 4.76 7.00 23.66
N PRO A 219 3.55 7.16 24.22
CA PRO A 219 3.05 6.25 25.26
C PRO A 219 2.82 4.84 24.71
N ASP A 220 3.42 3.82 25.34
CA ASP A 220 3.37 2.42 24.88
C ASP A 220 1.94 1.87 24.66
N ASP A 221 0.98 2.29 25.48
CA ASP A 221 -0.43 1.88 25.42
C ASP A 221 -1.20 2.44 24.20
N THR A 222 -0.55 3.35 23.44
CA THR A 222 -1.08 3.89 22.19
C THR A 222 -0.54 3.15 20.95
N ALA A 223 0.31 2.14 21.11
CA ALA A 223 0.69 1.27 20.00
C ALA A 223 -0.55 0.59 19.39
N GLY A 224 -0.54 0.42 18.07
CA GLY A 224 -1.68 -0.10 17.31
C GLY A 224 -2.76 0.95 16.99
N THR A 225 -2.46 2.24 17.16
CA THR A 225 -3.39 3.34 16.88
C THR A 225 -2.85 4.30 15.83
N LEU A 226 -3.76 5.09 15.24
CA LEU A 226 -3.44 6.26 14.42
C LEU A 226 -4.11 7.50 15.02
N SER A 227 -3.47 8.66 14.87
CA SER A 227 -4.04 9.94 15.26
C SER A 227 -4.42 10.75 14.03
N LEU A 228 -5.65 11.25 14.02
CA LEU A 228 -6.21 12.05 12.95
C LEU A 228 -6.57 13.45 13.42
N ASP A 229 -6.46 14.44 12.54
CA ASP A 229 -7.11 15.73 12.73
C ASP A 229 -8.62 15.67 12.42
N VAL A 230 -9.30 16.82 12.52
CA VAL A 230 -10.74 16.95 12.25
C VAL A 230 -11.11 16.66 10.79
N ASP A 231 -10.17 16.83 9.86
CA ASP A 231 -10.35 16.60 8.43
C ASP A 231 -10.01 15.15 8.03
N GLY A 232 -9.53 14.33 8.97
CA GLY A 232 -9.12 12.95 8.74
C GLY A 232 -7.66 12.80 8.26
N ARG A 233 -6.83 13.85 8.38
CA ARG A 233 -5.40 13.76 8.05
C ARG A 233 -4.63 13.08 9.17
N LEU A 234 -3.62 12.30 8.79
CA LEU A 234 -2.67 11.72 9.74
C LEU A 234 -1.85 12.82 10.41
N ILE A 235 -1.84 12.83 11.73
CA ILE A 235 -1.03 13.76 12.54
C ILE A 235 -0.14 12.98 13.49
N SER A 236 0.97 13.60 13.89
CA SER A 236 1.79 13.03 14.95
C SER A 236 1.10 13.24 16.31
N PRO A 237 0.96 12.18 17.15
CA PRO A 237 0.47 12.33 18.51
C PRO A 237 1.34 13.30 19.34
N LEU A 238 2.63 13.43 18.99
CA LEU A 238 3.57 14.34 19.64
C LEU A 238 3.41 15.81 19.20
N ALA A 239 2.73 16.05 18.08
CA ALA A 239 2.54 17.37 17.49
C ALA A 239 1.11 17.91 17.66
N ALA A 240 0.25 17.20 18.40
CA ALA A 240 -1.06 17.70 18.76
C ALA A 240 -0.88 18.96 19.63
N ASP A 241 -1.08 20.13 19.02
CA ASP A 241 -1.07 21.41 19.72
C ASP A 241 -2.30 21.52 20.64
N ASP A 242 -2.25 22.45 21.60
CA ASP A 242 -3.29 22.78 22.60
C ASP A 242 -4.67 23.14 22.00
N LYS A 243 -4.87 22.98 20.68
CA LYS A 243 -6.12 23.19 19.95
C LYS A 243 -7.03 21.94 19.88
N GLY A 244 -6.58 20.81 20.43
CA GLY A 244 -7.47 19.86 21.11
C GLY A 244 -8.35 18.93 20.28
N HIS A 245 -7.99 18.53 19.05
CA HIS A 245 -8.82 17.56 18.31
C HIS A 245 -8.03 16.47 17.58
N ALA A 246 -7.06 15.84 18.25
CA ALA A 246 -6.52 14.57 17.77
C ALA A 246 -7.53 13.45 18.07
N ARG A 247 -8.10 12.84 17.03
CA ARG A 247 -8.93 11.63 17.17
C ARG A 247 -8.05 10.40 17.02
N ILE A 248 -7.94 9.64 18.09
CA ILE A 248 -7.25 8.36 18.09
C ILE A 248 -8.19 7.28 17.55
N ILE A 249 -7.77 6.61 16.48
CA ILE A 249 -8.50 5.50 15.88
C ILE A 249 -7.74 4.18 16.06
N ARG A 250 -8.50 3.09 16.17
CA ARG A 250 -8.02 1.71 16.21
C ARG A 250 -8.66 0.94 15.06
N PRO A 251 -8.01 -0.08 14.49
CA PRO A 251 -8.63 -0.81 13.41
C PRO A 251 -9.86 -1.56 13.94
N ARG A 252 -10.88 -1.67 13.11
CA ARG A 252 -12.11 -2.44 13.36
C ARG A 252 -12.54 -3.12 12.08
N ARG A 253 -13.41 -4.13 12.20
CA ARG A 253 -14.03 -4.77 11.03
C ARG A 253 -14.71 -3.71 10.16
N GLY A 254 -14.27 -3.60 8.91
CA GLY A 254 -14.82 -2.65 7.93
C GLY A 254 -14.36 -1.19 8.09
N GLY A 255 -13.41 -0.90 8.98
CA GLY A 255 -12.90 0.46 9.21
C GLY A 255 -13.50 1.14 10.44
N SER A 256 -12.69 1.89 11.18
CA SER A 256 -13.16 2.74 12.30
C SER A 256 -13.36 4.20 11.91
N TRP A 257 -12.75 4.62 10.80
CA TRP A 257 -12.91 5.93 10.22
C TRP A 257 -13.57 5.84 8.84
N PRO A 258 -14.52 6.73 8.51
CA PRO A 258 -15.07 6.76 7.17
C PRO A 258 -13.97 7.07 6.16
N SER A 259 -14.09 6.50 4.97
CA SER A 259 -13.26 6.88 3.83
C SER A 259 -14.09 7.63 2.80
N GLY A 260 -13.40 8.31 1.90
CA GLY A 260 -14.00 8.98 0.76
C GLY A 260 -12.92 9.54 -0.14
N PRO A 261 -13.28 9.94 -1.38
CA PRO A 261 -12.31 10.42 -2.36
C PRO A 261 -11.41 11.53 -1.80
N ASN A 262 -11.96 12.45 -1.02
CA ASN A 262 -11.20 13.57 -0.47
C ASN A 262 -10.18 13.14 0.60
N ILE A 263 -10.54 12.23 1.50
CA ILE A 263 -9.67 11.79 2.62
C ILE A 263 -8.47 11.02 2.07
N ASP A 264 -8.72 10.13 1.12
CA ASP A 264 -7.67 9.32 0.50
C ASP A 264 -6.80 10.16 -0.44
N HIS A 265 -7.40 11.10 -1.20
CA HIS A 265 -6.67 11.98 -2.12
C HIS A 265 -5.56 12.78 -1.43
N MET A 266 -5.80 13.28 -0.22
CA MET A 266 -4.81 14.02 0.57
C MET A 266 -3.53 13.22 0.86
N LEU A 267 -3.65 11.89 0.97
CA LEU A 267 -2.54 11.00 1.30
C LEU A 267 -1.82 10.45 0.06
N ILE A 268 -2.39 10.64 -1.12
CA ILE A 268 -1.78 10.26 -2.40
C ILE A 268 -1.37 11.47 -3.23
N GLU A 269 -1.62 12.70 -2.77
CA GLU A 269 -1.25 13.94 -3.46
C GLU A 269 0.25 13.97 -3.77
N GLY A 270 1.12 13.57 -2.83
CA GLY A 270 2.56 13.47 -3.08
C GLY A 270 2.94 12.48 -4.19
N LEU A 271 2.20 11.38 -4.33
CA LEU A 271 2.37 10.42 -5.44
C LEU A 271 1.94 11.05 -6.76
N ILE A 272 0.76 11.66 -6.80
CA ILE A 272 0.20 12.28 -8.00
C ILE A 272 1.05 13.48 -8.43
N ASP A 273 1.56 14.26 -7.50
CA ASP A 273 2.45 15.38 -7.76
C ASP A 273 3.78 14.90 -8.36
N ARG A 274 4.35 13.81 -7.84
CA ARG A 274 5.61 13.27 -8.36
C ARG A 274 5.44 12.54 -9.69
N PHE A 275 4.46 11.64 -9.80
CA PHE A 275 4.36 10.66 -10.89
C PHE A 275 3.16 10.90 -11.81
N GLY A 276 2.23 11.78 -11.44
CA GLY A 276 0.98 12.01 -12.16
C GLY A 276 -0.10 11.01 -11.79
N HIS A 277 -1.35 11.36 -12.08
CA HIS A 277 -2.46 10.41 -12.04
C HIS A 277 -2.12 9.20 -12.93
N ASP A 278 -2.28 8.01 -12.37
CA ASP A 278 -1.98 6.73 -13.02
C ASP A 278 -0.56 6.66 -13.63
N GLY A 279 0.40 7.37 -13.03
CA GLY A 279 1.78 7.45 -13.49
C GLY A 279 1.97 8.25 -14.79
N ALA A 280 1.03 9.13 -15.16
CA ALA A 280 1.05 9.84 -16.45
C ALA A 280 2.31 10.70 -16.68
N LYS A 281 2.94 11.26 -15.64
CA LYS A 281 4.18 12.05 -15.80
C LYS A 281 5.38 11.17 -16.18
N LEU A 282 5.36 9.89 -15.80
CA LEU A 282 6.41 8.93 -16.14
C LEU A 282 6.38 8.48 -17.61
N LEU A 283 5.28 8.74 -18.32
CA LEU A 283 5.11 8.39 -19.73
C LEU A 283 5.31 9.59 -20.67
N ALA A 284 5.43 10.80 -20.12
CA ALA A 284 5.50 12.03 -20.89
C ALA A 284 6.93 12.49 -21.19
N ASP A 285 7.93 11.99 -20.45
CA ASP A 285 9.34 12.29 -20.65
C ASP A 285 10.06 11.07 -21.26
N ASP A 286 10.79 11.28 -22.36
CA ASP A 286 11.63 10.25 -23.01
C ASP A 286 12.85 9.84 -22.15
N THR A 287 13.01 10.43 -20.95
CA THR A 287 14.08 10.12 -20.00
C THR A 287 13.50 9.43 -18.77
N ILE A 288 14.02 8.25 -18.42
CA ILE A 288 13.67 7.56 -17.18
C ILE A 288 14.17 8.40 -16.00
N ALA A 289 13.25 9.05 -15.29
CA ALA A 289 13.55 9.86 -14.11
C ALA A 289 14.15 9.01 -12.98
N ALA A 290 14.96 9.62 -12.10
CA ALA A 290 15.41 8.92 -10.90
C ALA A 290 14.28 8.84 -9.87
N PHE A 291 14.30 7.82 -9.01
CA PHE A 291 13.33 7.71 -7.92
C PHE A 291 13.31 8.96 -7.01
N ALA A 292 14.47 9.58 -6.81
CA ALA A 292 14.63 10.77 -5.98
C ALA A 292 15.40 11.88 -6.71
N ASP A 293 14.82 12.44 -7.78
CA ASP A 293 15.37 13.71 -8.29
C ASP A 293 15.17 14.79 -7.21
N GLY A 294 16.28 15.39 -6.77
CA GLY A 294 16.39 16.15 -5.55
C GLY A 294 15.31 17.23 -5.33
N GLN A 295 14.50 17.02 -4.29
CA GLN A 295 14.01 18.07 -3.39
C GLN A 295 14.11 17.56 -1.94
N THR A 296 15.30 17.71 -1.36
CA THR A 296 15.42 18.05 0.07
C THR A 296 15.44 19.58 0.16
N ALA A 297 14.29 20.22 -0.01
CA ALA A 297 14.15 21.66 0.16
C ALA A 297 12.88 22.01 0.96
N ALA A 298 13.13 22.48 2.19
CA ALA A 298 12.26 23.21 3.12
C ALA A 298 11.17 22.40 3.86
N LYS A 299 11.00 22.50 5.19
CA LYS A 299 11.19 23.68 6.05
C LYS A 299 11.84 23.33 7.41
N ASP A 300 13.11 23.68 7.54
CA ASP A 300 13.65 24.17 8.80
C ASP A 300 13.06 25.57 9.02
N SER A 301 12.05 25.67 9.91
CA SER A 301 11.43 26.94 10.29
C SER A 301 11.45 27.13 11.81
N SER A 302 12.56 26.76 12.43
CA SER A 302 12.81 27.02 13.85
C SER A 302 14.25 27.44 14.13
N ARG A 303 14.81 28.36 13.32
CA ARG A 303 15.98 29.16 13.70
C ARG A 303 15.95 30.58 13.10
N LYS A 304 15.28 31.49 13.81
CA LYS A 304 15.68 32.92 13.96
C LYS A 304 15.31 33.29 15.41
N ARG A 305 16.27 33.44 16.33
CA ARG A 305 16.82 34.73 16.82
C ARG A 305 15.71 35.78 16.88
N ILE A 306 15.24 36.22 18.06
CA ILE A 306 15.98 36.85 19.17
C ILE A 306 15.59 36.21 20.51
#